data_AF-A0A7J6U0J9-F1
#
_entry.id   AF-A0A7J6U0J9-F1
#
_cell.length_a   1.000
_cell.length_b   1.000
_cell.length_c   1.000
_cell.angle_alpha   90.00
_cell.angle_beta   90.00
_cell.angle_gamma   90.00
#
_symmetry.space_group_name_H-M   'P 1'
#
loop_
_entity.id
_entity.type
_entity.pdbx_description
1 polymer ?
#
loop_
_entity_poly.entity_id
_entity_poly.type
_entity_poly.pdbx_seq_one_letter_code
_entity_poly.pdbx_strand_id
1 'polypeptide(L)'
;MTSPAELAKERDGEYTFVDKCFANELNRLIKESDAGYSKMMMRDALKAGWFDMQNLRDQYRVLTDGSMHRDLLRRYIEVQALVMVPITPHFSEHIWSDILHKEGLAVKQLWPEVDAPFDESLSRQYNMLQSDLREFRLELQKHMQPKKKGPAPVPPTDAVIYVTKEYKPFQQTCLKVLSEVELDENNEPVDKKFMGNFFKDHPLIKALPKQEKGMAMKFAPFHMQTEVKTKGKAALALTLPFDETKMLEDQKGLIKKQLGLPGEVEVRDAAEESSVDKNNRRATGAPGRAVIVFYAKDNETQ
;
A
#
# COMPACT_ATOMS: atom_id res chain seq x y z
N MET A 1 -14.67 -25.64 19.73
CA MET A 1 -13.27 -25.74 20.20
C MET A 1 -12.48 -26.30 19.04
N THR A 2 -11.93 -25.42 18.21
CA THR A 2 -11.04 -25.76 17.09
C THR A 2 -9.77 -26.39 17.65
N SER A 3 -9.34 -27.51 17.08
CA SER A 3 -8.20 -28.28 17.59
C SER A 3 -6.89 -27.46 17.54
N PRO A 4 -5.91 -27.73 18.42
CA PRO A 4 -4.60 -27.07 18.42
C PRO A 4 -3.75 -27.25 17.14
N ALA A 5 -4.24 -28.01 16.15
CA ALA A 5 -3.52 -28.33 14.91
C ALA A 5 -3.71 -27.31 13.76
N GLU A 6 -4.52 -26.26 13.95
CA GLU A 6 -4.56 -25.09 13.04
C GLU A 6 -3.76 -23.90 13.60
N LEU A 7 -2.65 -24.18 14.29
CA LEU A 7 -1.60 -23.17 14.44
C LEU A 7 -1.13 -22.80 13.03
N ALA A 8 -1.22 -21.52 12.68
CA ALA A 8 -0.80 -20.98 11.40
C ALA A 8 0.52 -21.64 10.97
N LYS A 9 0.56 -22.24 9.77
CA LYS A 9 1.77 -22.88 9.24
C LYS A 9 2.86 -21.82 9.11
N GLU A 10 3.67 -21.68 10.16
CA GLU A 10 4.84 -20.83 10.17
C GLU A 10 5.75 -21.29 9.04
N ARG A 11 6.09 -20.36 8.16
CA ARG A 11 6.93 -20.63 7.00
C ARG A 11 8.39 -20.41 7.40
N ASP A 12 9.26 -21.26 6.88
CA ASP A 12 10.72 -21.09 6.94
C ASP A 12 11.28 -20.89 5.51
N GLY A 13 12.55 -20.48 5.43
CA GLY A 13 13.31 -20.37 4.18
C GLY A 13 13.57 -18.92 3.76
N GLU A 14 13.77 -18.68 2.46
CA GLU A 14 14.09 -17.34 1.98
C GLU A 14 12.93 -16.34 2.18
N TYR A 15 13.27 -15.07 2.37
CA TYR A 15 12.30 -13.99 2.48
C TYR A 15 11.68 -13.67 1.12
N THR A 16 10.36 -13.79 1.05
CA THR A 16 9.56 -13.30 -0.06
C THR A 16 9.54 -11.77 -0.08
N PHE A 17 8.96 -11.21 -1.14
CA PHE A 17 8.74 -9.77 -1.25
C PHE A 17 7.98 -9.21 -0.03
N VAL A 18 6.88 -9.86 0.37
CA VAL A 18 6.05 -9.39 1.48
C VAL A 18 6.80 -9.45 2.82
N ASP A 19 7.66 -10.44 3.02
CA ASP A 19 8.48 -10.58 4.22
C ASP A 19 9.48 -9.42 4.36
N LYS A 20 10.12 -9.06 3.24
CA LYS A 20 11.04 -7.91 3.19
C LYS A 20 10.29 -6.61 3.48
N CYS A 21 9.10 -6.43 2.91
CA CYS A 21 8.25 -5.27 3.19
C CYS A 21 7.85 -5.20 4.67
N PHE A 22 7.42 -6.32 5.26
CA PHE A 22 7.06 -6.39 6.67
C PHE A 22 8.23 -6.02 7.58
N ALA A 23 9.42 -6.58 7.33
CA ALA A 23 10.62 -6.26 8.10
C ALA A 23 11.00 -4.77 7.99
N ASN A 24 10.91 -4.20 6.79
CA ASN A 24 11.20 -2.79 6.53
C ASN A 24 10.23 -1.85 7.26
N GLU A 25 8.93 -2.16 7.22
CA GLU A 25 7.91 -1.38 7.93
C GLU A 25 8.01 -1.53 9.46
N LEU A 26 8.38 -2.71 9.96
CA LEU A 26 8.63 -2.91 11.38
C LEU A 26 9.80 -2.02 11.86
N ASN A 27 10.88 -1.94 11.07
CA ASN A 27 12.01 -1.04 11.34
C ASN A 27 11.59 0.44 11.40
N ARG A 28 10.67 0.86 10.52
CA ARG A 28 10.10 2.21 10.56
C ARG A 28 9.33 2.46 11.86
N LEU A 29 8.46 1.52 12.25
CA LEU A 29 7.64 1.65 13.45
C LEU A 29 8.47 1.67 14.74
N ILE A 30 9.60 0.93 14.80
CA ILE A 30 10.55 1.03 15.91
C ILE A 30 11.06 2.46 16.07
N LYS A 31 11.46 3.11 14.97
CA LYS A 31 11.95 4.50 14.98
C LYS A 31 10.86 5.51 15.31
N GLU A 32 9.65 5.31 14.79
CA GLU A 32 8.51 6.18 15.10
C GLU A 32 8.13 6.08 16.59
N SER A 33 8.15 4.88 17.17
CA SER A 33 7.95 4.68 18.61
C SER A 33 9.02 5.38 19.44
N ASP A 34 10.30 5.22 19.08
CA ASP A 34 11.42 5.88 19.75
C ASP A 34 11.32 7.41 19.69
N ALA A 35 10.98 7.96 18.52
CA ALA A 35 10.76 9.40 18.35
C ALA A 35 9.61 9.92 19.22
N GLY A 36 8.52 9.14 19.32
CA GLY A 36 7.40 9.45 20.21
C GLY A 36 7.83 9.50 21.68
N TYR A 37 8.56 8.49 22.16
CA TYR A 37 9.07 8.46 23.53
C TYR A 37 10.07 9.59 23.80
N SER A 38 11.01 9.82 22.89
CA SER A 38 12.03 10.87 22.99
C SER A 38 11.45 12.28 23.07
N LYS A 39 10.30 12.52 22.41
CA LYS A 39 9.56 13.79 22.45
C LYS A 39 8.53 13.86 23.57
N MET A 40 8.45 12.85 24.43
CA MET A 40 7.40 12.67 25.45
C MET A 40 5.96 12.62 24.88
N MET A 41 5.82 12.30 23.60
CA MET A 41 4.54 12.14 22.91
C MET A 41 4.04 10.70 23.08
N MET A 42 3.63 10.35 24.30
CA MET A 42 3.22 8.97 24.66
C MET A 42 2.09 8.42 23.78
N ARG A 43 1.18 9.29 23.30
CA ARG A 43 0.12 8.90 22.37
C ARG A 43 0.67 8.43 21.03
N ASP A 44 1.70 9.12 20.52
CA ASP A 44 2.30 8.80 19.23
C ASP A 44 3.17 7.55 19.34
N ALA A 45 3.90 7.42 20.46
CA ALA A 45 4.62 6.19 20.78
C ALA A 45 3.69 4.96 20.86
N LEU A 46 2.54 5.09 21.54
CA LEU A 46 1.52 4.04 21.61
C LEU A 46 0.89 3.75 20.24
N LYS A 47 0.62 4.79 19.44
CA LYS A 47 0.09 4.63 18.09
C LYS A 47 1.02 3.77 17.24
N ALA A 48 2.30 4.13 17.16
CA ALA A 48 3.29 3.38 16.39
C ALA A 48 3.55 1.99 16.97
N GLY A 49 3.82 1.91 18.28
CA GLY A 49 4.31 0.70 18.95
C GLY A 49 3.26 -0.37 19.22
N TRP A 50 1.98 -0.02 19.16
CA TRP A 50 0.87 -0.94 19.36
C TRP A 50 -0.06 -1.00 18.16
N PHE A 51 -0.77 0.08 17.86
CA PHE A 51 -1.84 0.07 16.87
C PHE A 51 -1.31 -0.15 15.45
N ASP A 52 -0.29 0.59 15.04
CA ASP A 52 0.28 0.46 13.70
C ASP A 52 1.06 -0.84 13.55
N MET A 53 1.80 -1.27 14.57
CA MET A 53 2.46 -2.59 14.59
C MET A 53 1.45 -3.74 14.46
N GLN A 54 0.31 -3.69 15.15
CA GLN A 54 -0.75 -4.70 14.98
C GLN A 54 -1.37 -4.68 13.59
N ASN A 55 -1.66 -3.49 13.07
CA ASN A 55 -2.17 -3.34 11.71
C ASN A 55 -1.18 -3.93 10.69
N LEU A 56 0.12 -3.67 10.84
CA LEU A 56 1.18 -4.22 9.99
C LEU A 56 1.19 -5.76 10.03
N ARG A 57 1.14 -6.35 11.23
CA ARG A 57 1.06 -7.82 11.39
C ARG A 57 -0.19 -8.40 10.75
N ASP A 58 -1.34 -7.79 10.95
CA ASP A 58 -2.60 -8.30 10.40
C ASP A 58 -2.64 -8.20 8.88
N GLN A 59 -2.09 -7.13 8.30
CA GLN A 59 -1.90 -7.02 6.85
C GLN A 59 -0.96 -8.10 6.34
N TYR A 60 0.16 -8.33 7.01
CA TYR A 60 1.11 -9.38 6.66
C TYR A 60 0.47 -10.76 6.70
N ARG A 61 -0.34 -11.05 7.72
CA ARG A 61 -1.13 -12.29 7.82
C ARG A 61 -2.08 -12.46 6.64
N VAL A 62 -2.81 -11.40 6.26
CA VAL A 62 -3.74 -11.44 5.13
C VAL A 62 -2.98 -11.69 3.82
N LEU A 63 -1.88 -11.00 3.58
CA LEU A 63 -1.10 -11.12 2.34
C LEU A 63 -0.44 -12.49 2.18
N THR A 64 -0.08 -13.13 3.29
CA THR A 64 0.53 -14.47 3.32
C THR A 64 -0.48 -15.61 3.49
N ASP A 65 -1.78 -15.31 3.56
CA ASP A 65 -2.83 -16.29 3.86
C ASP A 65 -2.53 -17.12 5.13
N GLY A 66 -1.98 -16.43 6.14
CA GLY A 66 -1.55 -17.03 7.40
C GLY A 66 -0.17 -17.70 7.37
N SER A 67 0.45 -17.91 6.20
CA SER A 67 1.78 -18.53 6.09
C SER A 67 2.92 -17.52 6.30
N MET A 68 2.94 -16.91 7.48
CA MET A 68 3.92 -15.90 7.90
C MET A 68 5.27 -16.55 8.24
N HIS A 69 6.37 -15.83 8.00
CA HIS A 69 7.72 -16.32 8.27
C HIS A 69 7.99 -16.39 9.79
N ARG A 70 8.45 -17.55 10.27
CA ARG A 70 8.66 -17.80 11.71
C ARG A 70 9.55 -16.75 12.37
N ASP A 71 10.70 -16.47 11.78
CA ASP A 71 11.70 -15.59 12.40
C ASP A 71 11.22 -14.13 12.43
N LEU A 72 10.43 -13.71 11.43
CA LEU A 72 9.83 -12.37 11.42
C LEU A 72 8.70 -12.24 12.44
N LEU A 73 7.90 -13.30 12.63
CA LEU A 73 6.90 -13.32 13.70
C LEU A 73 7.55 -13.24 15.09
N ARG A 74 8.59 -14.04 15.33
CA ARG A 74 9.33 -14.01 16.60
C ARG A 74 9.93 -12.62 16.85
N ARG A 75 10.57 -12.04 15.83
CA ARG A 75 11.10 -10.68 15.90
C ARG A 75 10.02 -9.65 16.17
N TYR A 76 8.87 -9.74 15.50
CA TYR A 76 7.74 -8.85 15.74
C TYR A 76 7.26 -8.92 17.20
N ILE A 77 7.08 -10.13 17.75
CA ILE A 77 6.60 -10.32 19.12
C ILE A 77 7.63 -9.74 20.12
N GLU A 78 8.91 -9.99 19.89
CA GLU A 78 10.01 -9.47 20.71
C GLU A 78 10.06 -7.93 20.67
N VAL A 79 10.06 -7.35 19.48
CA VAL A 79 10.05 -5.89 19.28
C VAL A 79 8.84 -5.26 19.96
N GLN A 80 7.64 -5.81 19.74
CA GLN A 80 6.42 -5.26 20.33
C GLN A 80 6.44 -5.34 21.86
N ALA A 81 6.96 -6.43 22.43
CA ALA A 81 7.13 -6.54 23.88
C ALA A 81 8.07 -5.45 24.41
N LEU A 82 9.25 -5.28 23.79
CA LEU A 82 10.24 -4.28 24.22
C LEU A 82 9.73 -2.84 24.07
N VAL A 83 9.13 -2.50 22.93
CA VAL A 83 8.56 -1.16 22.68
C VAL A 83 7.46 -0.82 23.68
N MET A 84 6.70 -1.82 24.15
CA MET A 84 5.59 -1.62 25.08
C MET A 84 5.99 -1.62 26.55
N VAL A 85 7.23 -1.95 26.90
CA VAL A 85 7.73 -1.94 28.29
C VAL A 85 7.40 -0.64 29.04
N PRO A 86 7.60 0.58 28.47
CA PRO A 86 7.34 1.82 29.19
C PRO A 86 5.85 2.09 29.51
N ILE A 87 4.91 1.43 28.81
CA ILE A 87 3.46 1.65 28.97
C ILE A 87 2.81 0.48 29.71
N THR A 88 3.12 -0.76 29.31
CA THR A 88 2.54 -1.98 29.84
C THR A 88 3.63 -2.97 30.28
N PRO A 89 4.40 -2.68 31.34
CA PRO A 89 5.55 -3.48 31.73
C PRO A 89 5.19 -4.92 32.11
N HIS A 90 4.11 -5.13 32.88
CA HIS A 90 3.70 -6.48 33.30
C HIS A 90 3.31 -7.38 32.11
N PHE A 91 2.60 -6.80 31.13
CA PHE A 91 2.22 -7.51 29.92
C PHE A 91 3.44 -7.84 29.05
N SER A 92 4.35 -6.87 28.92
CA SER A 92 5.60 -7.04 28.17
C SER A 92 6.51 -8.09 28.81
N GLU A 93 6.56 -8.13 30.15
CA GLU A 93 7.32 -9.12 30.91
C GLU A 93 6.73 -10.53 30.74
N HIS A 94 5.40 -10.66 30.74
CA HIS A 94 4.72 -11.92 30.43
C HIS A 94 5.06 -12.41 29.02
N ILE A 95 5.04 -11.52 28.01
CA ILE A 95 5.46 -11.89 26.64
C ILE A 95 6.93 -12.32 26.63
N TRP A 96 7.81 -11.54 27.25
CA TRP A 96 9.25 -11.80 27.25
C TRP A 96 9.61 -13.14 27.92
N SER A 97 9.09 -13.38 29.12
CA SER A 97 9.46 -14.53 29.95
C SER A 97 8.60 -15.77 29.65
N ASP A 98 7.28 -15.63 29.63
CA ASP A 98 6.36 -16.79 29.57
C ASP A 98 6.04 -17.23 28.14
N ILE A 99 6.08 -16.30 27.17
CA ILE A 99 5.76 -16.61 25.76
C ILE A 99 7.03 -16.82 24.93
N LEU A 100 8.00 -15.91 25.04
CA LEU A 100 9.25 -15.97 24.27
C LEU A 100 10.36 -16.77 24.97
N HIS A 101 10.20 -17.06 26.27
CA HIS A 101 11.20 -17.77 27.08
C HIS A 101 12.59 -17.14 27.01
N LYS A 102 12.65 -15.80 26.99
CA LYS A 102 13.89 -15.04 27.00
C LYS A 102 14.43 -14.93 28.42
N GLU A 103 15.75 -14.93 28.54
CA GLU A 103 16.40 -14.76 29.84
C GLU A 103 16.40 -13.30 30.31
N GLY A 104 16.48 -13.10 31.62
CA GLY A 104 16.46 -11.77 32.23
C GLY A 104 15.09 -11.12 32.25
N LEU A 105 15.05 -9.82 32.56
CA LEU A 105 13.80 -9.04 32.60
C LEU A 105 13.71 -8.14 31.37
N ALA A 106 12.51 -7.99 30.80
CA ALA A 106 12.26 -7.11 29.66
C ALA A 106 12.66 -5.65 29.97
N VAL A 107 12.40 -5.20 31.19
CA VAL A 107 12.74 -3.82 31.65
C VAL A 107 14.24 -3.53 31.70
N LYS A 108 15.09 -4.57 31.70
CA LYS A 108 16.56 -4.42 31.69
C LYS A 108 17.16 -4.51 30.29
N GLN A 109 16.35 -4.75 29.27
CA GLN A 109 16.82 -4.86 27.89
C GLN A 109 17.01 -3.49 27.25
N LEU A 110 17.85 -3.47 26.21
CA LEU A 110 18.00 -2.30 25.36
C LEU A 110 16.77 -2.12 24.46
N TRP A 111 16.62 -0.91 23.93
CA TRP A 111 15.65 -0.64 22.88
C TRP A 111 15.92 -1.54 21.66
N PRO A 112 14.89 -2.08 20.99
CA PRO A 112 15.08 -3.01 19.89
C PRO A 112 15.87 -2.40 18.74
N GLU A 113 16.84 -3.17 18.24
CA GLU A 113 17.67 -2.75 17.12
C GLU A 113 16.94 -2.85 15.78
N VAL A 114 17.37 -1.97 14.86
CA VAL A 114 16.90 -1.92 13.49
C VAL A 114 17.90 -2.66 12.61
N ASP A 115 17.55 -3.87 12.15
CA ASP A 115 18.45 -4.76 11.40
C ASP A 115 18.97 -4.18 10.08
N ALA A 116 18.25 -3.21 9.49
CA ALA A 116 18.62 -2.58 8.22
C ALA A 116 18.06 -1.16 8.12
N PRO A 117 18.75 -0.24 7.41
CA PRO A 117 18.21 1.07 7.07
C PRO A 117 16.84 0.94 6.39
N PHE A 118 15.98 1.94 6.62
CA PHE A 118 14.67 1.98 5.99
C PHE A 118 14.81 2.14 4.47
N ASP A 119 14.19 1.23 3.73
CA ASP A 119 14.12 1.26 2.27
C ASP A 119 12.81 1.94 1.84
N GLU A 120 12.92 3.21 1.43
CA GLU A 120 11.79 4.01 0.94
C GLU A 120 11.16 3.42 -0.32
N SER A 121 11.97 2.82 -1.21
CA SER A 121 11.47 2.23 -2.45
C SER A 121 10.62 1.00 -2.13
N LEU A 122 11.08 0.15 -1.23
CA LEU A 122 10.36 -1.05 -0.81
C LEU A 122 9.03 -0.68 -0.10
N SER A 123 9.06 0.32 0.78
CA SER A 123 7.85 0.86 1.42
C SER A 123 6.85 1.37 0.38
N ARG A 124 7.34 2.10 -0.63
CA ARG A 124 6.49 2.62 -1.72
C ARG A 124 5.86 1.49 -2.54
N GLN A 125 6.62 0.45 -2.89
CA GLN A 125 6.10 -0.74 -3.58
C GLN A 125 5.02 -1.44 -2.74
N TYR A 126 5.26 -1.59 -1.43
CA TYR A 126 4.32 -2.20 -0.51
C TYR A 126 2.99 -1.44 -0.42
N ASN A 127 3.05 -0.12 -0.23
CA ASN A 127 1.88 0.75 -0.15
C ASN A 127 1.08 0.76 -1.46
N MET A 128 1.77 0.72 -2.60
CA MET A 128 1.14 0.61 -3.92
C MET A 128 0.41 -0.73 -4.06
N LEU A 129 1.08 -1.85 -3.77
CA LEU A 129 0.48 -3.18 -3.81
C LEU A 129 -0.79 -3.27 -2.96
N GLN A 130 -0.77 -2.74 -1.74
CA GLN A 130 -1.94 -2.74 -0.87
C GLN A 130 -3.09 -1.90 -1.42
N SER A 131 -2.77 -0.73 -1.98
CA SER A 131 -3.75 0.16 -2.59
C SER A 131 -4.39 -0.49 -3.81
N ASP A 132 -3.58 -1.08 -4.69
CA ASP A 132 -4.04 -1.80 -5.88
C ASP A 132 -4.91 -3.00 -5.48
N LEU A 133 -4.47 -3.84 -4.53
CA LEU A 133 -5.28 -4.96 -4.04
C LEU A 133 -6.62 -4.51 -3.47
N ARG A 134 -6.67 -3.36 -2.78
CA ARG A 134 -7.94 -2.80 -2.29
C ARG A 134 -8.83 -2.37 -3.44
N GLU A 135 -8.30 -1.65 -4.43
CA GLU A 135 -9.06 -1.22 -5.61
C GLU A 135 -9.55 -2.42 -6.42
N PHE A 136 -8.72 -3.45 -6.58
CA PHE A 136 -9.06 -4.66 -7.31
C PHE A 136 -10.17 -5.45 -6.64
N ARG A 137 -10.14 -5.59 -5.31
CA ARG A 137 -11.23 -6.22 -4.54
C ARG A 137 -12.53 -5.44 -4.66
N LEU A 138 -12.48 -4.10 -4.58
CA LEU A 138 -13.66 -3.26 -4.77
C LEU A 138 -14.23 -3.43 -6.18
N GLU A 139 -13.35 -3.56 -7.17
CA GLU A 139 -13.78 -3.75 -8.55
C GLU A 139 -14.36 -5.13 -8.83
N LEU A 140 -13.79 -6.17 -8.20
CA LEU A 140 -14.37 -7.51 -8.22
C LEU A 140 -15.77 -7.51 -7.60
N GLN A 141 -15.97 -6.81 -6.47
CA GLN A 141 -17.29 -6.66 -5.87
C GLN A 141 -18.28 -6.01 -6.83
N LYS A 142 -17.90 -4.93 -7.52
CA LYS A 142 -18.76 -4.27 -8.52
C LYS A 142 -19.07 -5.19 -9.70
N HIS A 143 -18.08 -5.95 -10.17
CA HIS A 143 -18.28 -6.94 -11.23
C HIS A 143 -19.32 -8.00 -10.84
N MET A 144 -19.29 -8.41 -9.56
CA MET A 144 -20.20 -9.40 -8.99
C MET A 144 -21.56 -8.83 -8.54
N GLN A 145 -21.82 -7.53 -8.68
CA GLN A 145 -23.13 -6.97 -8.30
C GLN A 145 -24.20 -7.31 -9.35
N PRO A 146 -25.39 -7.78 -8.92
CA PRO A 146 -26.48 -8.08 -9.84
C PRO A 146 -26.98 -6.80 -10.52
N LYS A 147 -27.05 -6.82 -11.85
CA LYS A 147 -27.61 -5.69 -12.61
C LYS A 147 -29.13 -5.65 -12.47
N LYS A 148 -29.71 -4.47 -12.20
CA LYS A 148 -31.15 -4.26 -11.99
C LYS A 148 -32.06 -4.81 -13.10
N LYS A 149 -31.55 -5.00 -14.33
CA LYS A 149 -32.21 -5.67 -15.46
C LYS A 149 -31.17 -6.38 -16.33
N GLY A 150 -30.63 -7.50 -15.86
CA GLY A 150 -29.66 -8.29 -16.63
C GLY A 150 -29.50 -9.70 -16.09
N PRO A 151 -28.79 -10.58 -16.84
CA PRO A 151 -28.46 -11.90 -16.36
C PRO A 151 -27.65 -11.84 -15.05
N ALA A 152 -27.68 -12.94 -14.29
CA ALA A 152 -26.89 -13.08 -13.08
C ALA A 152 -25.40 -12.82 -13.38
N PRO A 153 -24.67 -12.14 -12.48
CA PRO A 153 -23.25 -11.88 -12.68
C PRO A 153 -22.47 -13.19 -12.73
N VAL A 154 -21.69 -13.38 -13.79
CA VAL A 154 -20.83 -14.55 -13.98
C VAL A 154 -19.55 -14.33 -13.18
N PRO A 155 -19.12 -15.27 -12.32
CA PRO A 155 -17.84 -15.18 -11.64
C PRO A 155 -16.69 -15.08 -12.64
N PRO A 156 -15.77 -14.11 -12.48
CA PRO A 156 -14.64 -13.99 -13.40
C PRO A 156 -13.63 -15.10 -13.17
N THR A 157 -13.06 -15.61 -14.26
CA THR A 157 -12.01 -16.63 -14.22
C THR A 157 -10.63 -15.99 -14.27
N ASP A 158 -10.47 -14.95 -15.09
CA ASP A 158 -9.20 -14.32 -15.42
C ASP A 158 -9.28 -12.80 -15.22
N ALA A 159 -8.13 -12.14 -15.13
CA ALA A 159 -8.04 -10.69 -15.06
C ALA A 159 -6.87 -10.14 -15.86
N VAL A 160 -7.02 -8.91 -16.39
CA VAL A 160 -5.93 -8.14 -16.98
C VAL A 160 -5.73 -6.86 -16.18
N ILE A 161 -4.50 -6.62 -15.75
CA ILE A 161 -4.06 -5.41 -15.07
C ILE A 161 -3.38 -4.52 -16.10
N TYR A 162 -3.91 -3.30 -16.28
CA TYR A 162 -3.32 -2.29 -17.15
C TYR A 162 -2.49 -1.31 -16.34
N VAL A 163 -1.23 -1.18 -16.74
CA VAL A 163 -0.26 -0.25 -16.15
C VAL A 163 -0.09 0.95 -17.07
N THR A 164 -0.31 2.16 -16.54
CA THR A 164 -0.10 3.40 -17.28
C THR A 164 1.30 3.94 -16.97
N LYS A 165 2.21 3.93 -17.93
CA LYS A 165 3.60 4.38 -17.73
C LYS A 165 3.75 5.90 -17.57
N GLU A 166 2.94 6.66 -18.28
CA GLU A 166 3.04 8.12 -18.32
C GLU A 166 1.72 8.79 -17.94
N TYR A 167 1.82 9.84 -17.11
CA TYR A 167 0.72 10.75 -16.87
C TYR A 167 0.29 11.45 -18.17
N LYS A 168 -0.99 11.80 -18.28
CA LYS A 168 -1.49 12.61 -19.40
C LYS A 168 -0.83 14.00 -19.40
N PRO A 169 -0.71 14.69 -20.56
CA PRO A 169 -0.01 15.98 -20.64
C PRO A 169 -0.48 17.03 -19.62
N PHE A 170 -1.79 17.15 -19.40
CA PHE A 170 -2.33 18.07 -18.40
C PHE A 170 -1.94 17.66 -16.96
N GLN A 171 -1.91 16.36 -16.65
CA GLN A 171 -1.52 15.86 -15.33
C GLN A 171 -0.04 16.09 -15.08
N GLN A 172 0.84 15.84 -16.07
CA GLN A 172 2.26 16.16 -15.95
C GLN A 172 2.47 17.65 -15.67
N THR A 173 1.72 18.51 -16.37
CA THR A 173 1.77 19.96 -16.16
C THR A 173 1.30 20.33 -14.76
N CYS A 174 0.21 19.72 -14.25
CA CYS A 174 -0.25 19.93 -12.89
C CYS A 174 0.79 19.48 -11.86
N LEU A 175 1.37 18.29 -12.02
CA LEU A 175 2.34 17.73 -11.07
C LEU A 175 3.62 18.58 -11.02
N LYS A 176 4.11 19.08 -12.15
CA LYS A 176 5.23 20.03 -12.21
C LYS A 176 4.93 21.28 -11.39
N VAL A 177 3.79 21.92 -11.61
CA VAL A 177 3.39 23.13 -10.85
C VAL A 177 3.19 22.80 -9.37
N LEU A 178 2.59 21.67 -9.03
CA LEU A 178 2.39 21.28 -7.64
C LEU A 178 3.70 20.95 -6.92
N SER A 179 4.72 20.45 -7.63
CA SER A 179 6.04 20.15 -7.06
C SER A 179 6.80 21.39 -6.56
N GLU A 180 6.40 22.58 -7.02
CA GLU A 180 6.93 23.87 -6.57
C GLU A 180 6.25 24.37 -5.28
N VAL A 181 5.14 23.74 -4.86
CA VAL A 181 4.44 24.11 -3.62
C VAL A 181 5.22 23.59 -2.41
N GLU A 182 5.47 24.48 -1.46
CA GLU A 182 6.07 24.13 -0.17
C GLU A 182 5.07 23.37 0.71
N LEU A 183 5.55 22.26 1.28
CA LEU A 183 4.78 21.39 2.17
C LEU A 183 5.34 21.50 3.60
N ASP A 184 4.45 21.41 4.59
CA ASP A 184 4.81 21.34 6.01
C ASP A 184 5.18 19.92 6.46
N GLU A 185 5.49 19.74 7.75
CA GLU A 185 5.83 18.45 8.35
C GLU A 185 4.70 17.40 8.26
N ASN A 186 3.46 17.83 8.00
CA ASN A 186 2.29 16.97 7.84
C ASN A 186 1.95 16.71 6.36
N ASN A 187 2.83 17.09 5.44
CA ASN A 187 2.61 17.05 3.99
C ASN A 187 1.41 17.91 3.53
N GLU A 188 1.06 18.96 4.26
CA GLU A 188 0.03 19.92 3.86
C GLU A 188 0.68 21.18 3.25
N PRO A 189 0.05 21.81 2.25
CA PRO A 189 0.55 23.06 1.67
C PRO A 189 0.64 24.15 2.73
N VAL A 190 1.80 24.81 2.82
CA VAL A 190 2.00 25.94 3.74
C VAL A 190 1.03 27.07 3.43
N ASP A 191 0.82 27.39 2.15
CA ASP A 191 -0.25 28.30 1.71
C ASP A 191 -1.56 27.53 1.47
N LYS A 192 -2.52 27.66 2.40
CA LYS A 192 -3.85 27.07 2.25
C LYS A 192 -4.66 27.64 1.07
N LYS A 193 -4.25 28.77 0.48
CA LYS A 193 -4.83 29.37 -0.72
C LYS A 193 -4.01 29.14 -1.98
N PHE A 194 -3.02 28.22 -1.97
CA PHE A 194 -2.15 27.93 -3.12
C PHE A 194 -2.96 27.63 -4.40
N MET A 195 -4.12 26.96 -4.29
CA MET A 195 -5.00 26.66 -5.43
C MET A 195 -5.48 27.92 -6.17
N GLY A 196 -5.78 28.99 -5.41
CA GLY A 196 -6.29 30.25 -5.95
C GLY A 196 -5.19 31.20 -6.40
N ASN A 197 -4.15 31.36 -5.57
CA ASN A 197 -3.12 32.37 -5.77
C ASN A 197 -1.98 31.89 -6.66
N PHE A 198 -1.62 30.61 -6.56
CA PHE A 198 -0.45 30.05 -7.21
C PHE A 198 -0.84 29.15 -8.39
N PHE A 199 -1.65 28.12 -8.15
CA PHE A 199 -1.97 27.10 -9.16
C PHE A 199 -2.84 27.64 -10.30
N LYS A 200 -3.93 28.37 -9.99
CA LYS A 200 -4.85 28.92 -11.01
C LYS A 200 -4.19 29.98 -11.90
N ASP A 201 -3.26 30.74 -11.34
CA ASP A 201 -2.62 31.86 -12.00
C ASP A 201 -1.31 31.51 -12.71
N HIS A 202 -0.78 30.30 -12.47
CA HIS A 202 0.45 29.81 -13.09
C HIS A 202 0.38 29.83 -14.63
N PRO A 203 1.41 30.34 -15.34
CA PRO A 203 1.42 30.42 -16.81
C PRO A 203 1.13 29.09 -17.50
N LEU A 204 1.70 27.99 -16.98
CA LEU A 204 1.50 26.65 -17.53
C LEU A 204 0.04 26.17 -17.42
N ILE A 205 -0.69 26.54 -16.36
CA ILE A 205 -2.10 26.16 -16.18
C ILE A 205 -3.03 27.08 -16.97
N LYS A 206 -2.66 28.35 -17.15
CA LYS A 206 -3.38 29.30 -18.03
C LYS A 206 -3.27 28.95 -19.51
N ALA A 207 -2.14 28.36 -19.92
CA ALA A 207 -1.91 27.92 -21.29
C ALA A 207 -2.70 26.64 -21.67
N LEU A 208 -3.26 25.91 -20.70
CA LEU A 208 -4.04 24.70 -20.98
C LEU A 208 -5.40 25.02 -21.63
N PRO A 209 -5.88 24.15 -22.54
CA PRO A 209 -7.23 24.23 -23.09
C PRO A 209 -8.30 24.29 -21.99
N LYS A 210 -9.45 24.96 -22.27
CA LYS A 210 -10.53 25.17 -21.29
C LYS A 210 -11.01 23.86 -20.61
N GLN A 211 -11.06 22.75 -21.36
CA GLN A 211 -11.43 21.44 -20.82
C GLN A 211 -10.35 20.87 -19.89
N GLU A 212 -9.09 20.89 -20.29
CA GLU A 212 -7.97 20.40 -19.48
C GLU A 212 -7.75 21.25 -18.23
N LYS A 213 -7.96 22.57 -18.32
CA LYS A 213 -7.96 23.46 -17.15
C LYS A 213 -9.04 23.06 -16.13
N GLY A 214 -10.23 22.70 -16.61
CA GLY A 214 -11.30 22.18 -15.75
C GLY A 214 -10.93 20.86 -15.06
N MET A 215 -10.21 19.98 -15.75
CA MET A 215 -9.71 18.72 -15.19
C MET A 215 -8.56 18.96 -14.20
N ALA A 216 -7.60 19.83 -14.54
CA ALA A 216 -6.49 20.26 -13.70
C ALA A 216 -6.97 20.82 -12.35
N MET A 217 -7.99 21.68 -12.37
CA MET A 217 -8.58 22.28 -11.17
C MET A 217 -9.28 21.27 -10.25
N LYS A 218 -9.69 20.10 -10.78
CA LYS A 218 -10.24 18.99 -9.98
C LYS A 218 -9.14 18.02 -9.53
N PHE A 219 -8.16 17.78 -10.39
CA PHE A 219 -7.05 16.86 -10.16
C PHE A 219 -6.12 17.35 -9.06
N ALA A 220 -5.70 18.62 -9.11
CA ALA A 220 -4.77 19.18 -8.14
C ALA A 220 -5.21 19.09 -6.67
N PRO A 221 -6.42 19.55 -6.26
CA PRO A 221 -6.83 19.46 -4.86
C PRO A 221 -7.04 18.01 -4.43
N PHE A 222 -7.54 17.15 -5.33
CA PHE A 222 -7.68 15.71 -5.04
C PHE A 222 -6.31 15.08 -4.79
N HIS A 223 -5.36 15.23 -5.72
CA HIS A 223 -4.01 14.68 -5.61
C HIS A 223 -3.27 15.18 -4.37
N MET A 224 -3.44 16.46 -4.01
CA MET A 224 -2.84 17.03 -2.80
C MET A 224 -3.46 16.45 -1.52
N GLN A 225 -4.80 16.31 -1.47
CA GLN A 225 -5.49 15.81 -0.27
C GLN A 225 -5.38 14.29 -0.08
N THR A 226 -5.18 13.52 -1.16
CA THR A 226 -5.10 12.06 -1.09
C THR A 226 -3.65 11.57 -1.20
N GLU A 227 -2.99 11.85 -2.31
CA GLU A 227 -1.67 11.29 -2.62
C GLU A 227 -0.56 12.01 -1.86
N VAL A 228 -0.52 13.34 -1.87
CA VAL A 228 0.53 14.10 -1.18
C VAL A 228 0.39 13.99 0.34
N LYS A 229 -0.84 14.01 0.87
CA LYS A 229 -1.06 13.82 2.31
C LYS A 229 -0.52 12.48 2.83
N THR A 230 -0.58 11.43 2.00
CA THR A 230 -0.16 10.08 2.40
C THR A 230 1.28 9.75 2.04
N LYS A 231 1.75 10.18 0.86
CA LYS A 231 3.06 9.83 0.28
C LYS A 231 4.04 11.00 0.24
N GLY A 232 3.63 12.18 0.71
CA GLY A 232 4.43 13.40 0.72
C GLY A 232 4.84 13.87 -0.68
N LYS A 233 5.99 14.54 -0.75
CA LYS A 233 6.55 15.10 -1.99
C LYS A 233 6.77 14.03 -3.08
N ALA A 234 6.95 12.77 -2.71
CA ALA A 234 7.14 11.66 -3.65
C ALA A 234 5.92 11.38 -4.53
N ALA A 235 4.71 11.78 -4.11
CA ALA A 235 3.50 11.72 -4.93
C ALA A 235 3.50 12.72 -6.10
N LEU A 236 4.36 13.73 -6.06
CA LEU A 236 4.48 14.75 -7.11
C LEU A 236 5.47 14.35 -8.21
N ALA A 237 6.16 13.22 -8.04
CA ALA A 237 7.07 12.69 -9.04
C ALA A 237 6.30 12.26 -10.30
N LEU A 238 6.86 12.61 -11.46
CA LEU A 238 6.29 12.24 -12.77
C LEU A 238 6.48 10.75 -13.09
N THR A 239 7.49 10.13 -12.48
CA THR A 239 7.82 8.73 -12.66
C THR A 239 7.93 8.02 -11.31
N LEU A 240 7.64 6.72 -11.31
CA LEU A 240 7.89 5.87 -10.16
C LEU A 240 9.40 5.54 -10.07
N PRO A 241 9.94 5.36 -8.86
CA PRO A 241 11.35 5.01 -8.67
C PRO A 241 11.65 3.54 -8.99
N PHE A 242 10.62 2.76 -9.37
CA PHE A 242 10.72 1.35 -9.73
C PHE A 242 9.79 1.05 -10.91
N ASP A 243 10.01 -0.09 -11.56
CA ASP A 243 9.17 -0.58 -12.65
C ASP A 243 7.89 -1.22 -12.10
N GLU A 244 6.76 -0.51 -12.24
CA GLU A 244 5.43 -0.97 -11.82
C GLU A 244 5.00 -2.24 -12.55
N THR A 245 5.33 -2.38 -13.83
CA THR A 245 4.92 -3.54 -14.64
C THR A 245 5.60 -4.79 -14.12
N LYS A 246 6.92 -4.70 -13.94
CA LYS A 246 7.71 -5.82 -13.40
C LYS A 246 7.30 -6.17 -11.98
N MET A 247 7.05 -5.16 -11.14
CA MET A 247 6.64 -5.37 -9.75
C MET A 247 5.29 -6.11 -9.66
N LEU A 248 4.30 -5.73 -10.46
CA LEU A 248 3.00 -6.42 -10.50
C LEU A 248 3.12 -7.82 -11.12
N GLU A 249 3.98 -8.01 -12.12
CA GLU A 249 4.25 -9.31 -12.74
C GLU A 249 4.88 -10.28 -11.72
N ASP A 250 5.88 -9.83 -10.96
CA ASP A 250 6.53 -10.60 -9.90
C ASP A 250 5.53 -10.97 -8.78
N GLN A 251 4.52 -10.12 -8.53
CA GLN A 251 3.49 -10.33 -7.51
C GLN A 251 2.16 -10.92 -8.04
N LYS A 252 2.08 -11.32 -9.32
CA LYS A 252 0.83 -11.85 -9.91
C LYS A 252 0.27 -13.06 -9.16
N GLY A 253 1.15 -13.93 -8.66
CA GLY A 253 0.76 -15.11 -7.88
C GLY A 253 0.08 -14.73 -6.57
N LEU A 254 0.53 -13.66 -5.93
CA LEU A 254 -0.10 -13.11 -4.73
C LEU A 254 -1.43 -12.42 -5.08
N ILE A 255 -1.48 -11.61 -6.15
CA ILE A 255 -2.71 -10.94 -6.59
C ILE A 255 -3.80 -11.95 -6.95
N LYS A 256 -3.45 -13.00 -7.72
CA LYS A 256 -4.36 -14.10 -8.09
C LYS A 256 -4.97 -14.75 -6.85
N LYS A 257 -4.15 -15.10 -5.85
CA LYS A 257 -4.60 -15.70 -4.59
C LYS A 257 -5.52 -14.75 -3.81
N GLN A 258 -5.15 -13.48 -3.69
CA GLN A 258 -5.92 -12.47 -2.94
C GLN A 258 -7.27 -12.14 -3.58
N LEU A 259 -7.41 -12.31 -4.89
CA LEU A 259 -8.67 -12.11 -5.61
C LEU A 259 -9.48 -13.40 -5.78
N GLY A 260 -8.92 -14.56 -5.43
CA GLY A 260 -9.58 -15.86 -5.55
C GLY A 260 -9.86 -16.27 -7.01
N LEU A 261 -9.04 -15.82 -7.95
CA LEU A 261 -9.24 -16.10 -9.38
C LEU A 261 -8.68 -17.49 -9.74
N PRO A 262 -9.44 -18.35 -10.43
CA PRO A 262 -8.96 -19.67 -10.84
C PRO A 262 -7.99 -19.61 -12.04
N GLY A 263 -8.24 -18.69 -12.97
CA GLY A 263 -7.50 -18.48 -14.22
C GLY A 263 -6.29 -17.56 -14.08
N GLU A 264 -5.85 -16.97 -15.18
CA GLU A 264 -4.61 -16.18 -15.22
C GLU A 264 -4.82 -14.69 -14.91
N VAL A 265 -3.78 -14.08 -14.35
CA VAL A 265 -3.69 -12.63 -14.17
C VAL A 265 -2.55 -12.14 -15.06
N GLU A 266 -2.90 -11.33 -16.06
CA GLU A 266 -1.94 -10.77 -17.01
C GLU A 266 -1.69 -9.29 -16.71
N VAL A 267 -0.44 -8.85 -16.80
CA VAL A 267 -0.08 -7.43 -16.72
C VAL A 267 0.24 -6.92 -18.13
N ARG A 268 -0.43 -5.84 -18.55
CA ARG A 268 -0.26 -5.22 -19.88
C ARG A 268 -0.08 -3.71 -19.77
N ASP A 269 0.52 -3.12 -20.80
CA ASP A 269 0.58 -1.66 -20.92
C ASP A 269 -0.81 -1.11 -21.25
N ALA A 270 -1.22 -0.03 -20.60
CA ALA A 270 -2.48 0.65 -20.88
C ALA A 270 -2.56 1.19 -22.32
N ALA A 271 -1.42 1.38 -23.00
CA ALA A 271 -1.35 1.80 -24.40
C ALA A 271 -1.68 0.68 -25.41
N GLU A 272 -1.58 -0.60 -25.03
CA GLU A 272 -1.85 -1.72 -25.94
C GLU A 272 -3.35 -1.89 -26.21
N GLU A 273 -3.73 -2.39 -27.39
CA GLU A 273 -5.12 -2.74 -27.68
C GLU A 273 -5.59 -3.89 -26.80
N SER A 274 -6.82 -3.76 -26.29
CA SER A 274 -7.45 -4.77 -25.44
C SER A 274 -8.81 -5.13 -26.00
N SER A 275 -8.99 -6.42 -26.30
CA SER A 275 -10.28 -7.00 -26.64
C SER A 275 -11.21 -7.19 -25.43
N VAL A 276 -10.66 -7.07 -24.22
CA VAL A 276 -11.34 -7.35 -22.95
C VAL A 276 -11.93 -6.09 -22.32
N ASP A 277 -11.25 -4.95 -22.46
CA ASP A 277 -11.67 -3.67 -21.88
C ASP A 277 -12.73 -2.95 -22.73
N LYS A 278 -13.96 -3.47 -22.74
CA LYS A 278 -15.10 -2.93 -23.50
C LYS A 278 -15.51 -1.50 -23.13
N ASN A 279 -15.11 -1.03 -21.93
CA ASN A 279 -15.47 0.29 -21.40
C ASN A 279 -14.30 1.28 -21.41
N ASN A 280 -13.14 0.92 -22.00
CA ASN A 280 -11.91 1.71 -22.03
C ASN A 280 -11.50 2.22 -20.63
N ARG A 281 -11.64 1.38 -19.62
CA ARG A 281 -11.29 1.68 -18.23
C ARG A 281 -9.81 1.95 -18.04
N ARG A 282 -8.94 1.34 -18.84
CA ARG A 282 -7.50 1.61 -18.86
C ARG A 282 -7.17 3.11 -19.00
N ALA A 283 -8.02 3.89 -19.66
CA ALA A 283 -7.85 5.33 -19.80
C ALA A 283 -8.02 6.12 -18.48
N THR A 284 -8.51 5.47 -17.42
CA THR A 284 -8.62 6.05 -16.07
C THR A 284 -7.41 5.79 -15.18
N GLY A 285 -6.51 4.89 -15.60
CA GLY A 285 -5.26 4.59 -14.88
C GLY A 285 -4.28 5.76 -14.92
N ALA A 286 -3.35 5.75 -13.97
CA ALA A 286 -2.22 6.67 -13.87
C ALA A 286 -1.03 5.91 -13.28
N PRO A 287 0.21 6.39 -13.44
CA PRO A 287 1.37 5.76 -12.80
C PRO A 287 1.17 5.55 -11.30
N GLY A 288 1.33 4.31 -10.84
CA GLY A 288 1.11 3.89 -9.44
C GLY A 288 -0.36 3.69 -9.07
N ARG A 289 -1.25 3.63 -10.08
CA ARG A 289 -2.66 3.31 -9.96
C ARG A 289 -3.08 2.45 -11.15
N ALA A 290 -2.80 1.16 -11.02
CA ALA A 290 -3.12 0.18 -12.03
C ALA A 290 -4.64 -0.05 -12.13
N VAL A 291 -5.13 -0.39 -13.32
CA VAL A 291 -6.55 -0.67 -13.55
C VAL A 291 -6.74 -2.14 -13.87
N ILE A 292 -7.56 -2.83 -13.08
CA ILE A 292 -7.91 -4.23 -13.34
C ILE A 292 -9.23 -4.36 -14.12
N VAL A 293 -9.26 -5.27 -15.08
CA VAL A 293 -10.46 -5.68 -15.80
C VAL A 293 -10.62 -7.19 -15.68
N PHE A 294 -11.78 -7.61 -15.15
CA PHE A 294 -12.14 -9.01 -14.98
C PHE A 294 -12.91 -9.54 -16.19
N TYR A 295 -12.66 -10.79 -16.54
CA TYR A 295 -13.37 -11.48 -17.60
C TYR A 295 -13.50 -12.98 -17.30
N ALA A 296 -14.49 -13.61 -17.92
CA ALA A 296 -14.62 -15.06 -17.96
C ALA A 296 -14.19 -15.52 -19.35
N LYS A 297 -13.28 -16.50 -19.42
CA LYS A 297 -13.11 -17.27 -20.67
C LYS A 297 -14.29 -18.21 -20.76
N ASP A 298 -15.07 -18.12 -21.83
CA ASP A 298 -15.99 -19.20 -22.17
C ASP A 298 -15.12 -20.42 -22.44
N ASN A 299 -15.28 -21.47 -21.63
CA ASN A 299 -14.76 -22.79 -21.98
C ASN A 299 -15.57 -23.30 -23.18
N GLU A 300 -15.31 -22.75 -24.38
CA GLU A 300 -15.65 -23.41 -25.63
C GLU A 300 -14.73 -24.64 -25.75
N THR A 301 -15.25 -25.74 -25.21
CA THR A 301 -15.29 -27.09 -25.81
C THR A 301 -14.00 -27.59 -26.48
N GLN A 302 -13.43 -28.64 -25.87
CA GLN A 302 -12.78 -29.72 -26.63
C GLN A 302 -13.68 -30.25 -27.74
#